data_AF-A0AAC9R5L8-F1
#
_entry.id   AF-A0AAC9R5L8-F1
#
_cell.length_a   1.000
_cell.length_b   1.000
_cell.length_c   1.000
_cell.angle_alpha   90.00
_cell.angle_beta   90.00
_cell.angle_gamma   90.00
#
_symmetry.space_group_name_H-M   'P 1'
#
loop_
_entity.id
_entity.type
_entity.pdbx_description
1 polymer ?
#
loop_
_entity_poly.entity_id
_entity_poly.type
_entity_poly.pdbx_seq_one_letter_code
_entity_poly.pdbx_strand_id
1 'polypeptide(L)' 'MPIADDSYKGTQANGEFSTDYCIYCYMQGRFVQPELTFAEMVEIGRKGLDNNSMPKM' A
#
# COMPACT_ATOMS: atom_id res chain seq x y z
N MET A 1 5.01 10.23 0.06
CA MET A 1 5.75 10.24 1.35
C MET A 1 6.88 9.24 1.22
N PRO A 2 8.12 9.57 1.63
CA PRO A 2 9.19 8.59 1.64
C PRO A 2 8.86 7.46 2.63
N ILE A 3 8.99 6.21 2.18
CA ILE A 3 8.86 5.02 3.03
C ILE A 3 10.17 4.88 3.79
N ALA A 4 10.13 5.18 5.09
CA ALA A 4 11.33 5.30 5.92
C ALA A 4 12.01 3.95 6.21
N ASP A 5 11.23 2.88 6.33
CA ASP A 5 11.71 1.54 6.65
C ASP A 5 11.65 0.65 5.40
N ASP A 6 12.80 0.11 5.02
CA ASP A 6 12.98 -0.73 3.83
C ASP A 6 12.11 -1.99 3.86
N SER A 7 11.74 -2.50 5.04
CA SER A 7 10.84 -3.65 5.16
C SER A 7 9.43 -3.38 4.62
N TYR A 8 9.05 -2.11 4.52
CA TYR A 8 7.78 -1.69 3.92
C TYR A 8 7.92 -1.29 2.46
N LYS A 9 9.11 -1.28 1.87
CA LYS A 9 9.27 -0.93 0.45
C LYS A 9 8.87 -2.08 -0.45
N GLY A 10 8.08 -1.75 -1.47
CA GLY A 10 7.75 -2.68 -2.54
C GLY A 10 8.99 -3.09 -3.33
N THR A 11 8.83 -3.95 -4.32
CA THR A 11 9.96 -4.41 -5.16
C THR A 11 9.67 -4.24 -6.65
N GLN A 12 10.70 -3.83 -7.38
CA GLN A 12 10.74 -3.78 -8.84
C GLN A 12 10.86 -5.20 -9.43
N ALA A 13 10.67 -5.34 -10.75
CA ALA A 13 10.77 -6.65 -11.42
C ALA A 13 12.17 -7.28 -11.30
N ASN A 14 13.21 -6.46 -11.16
CA ASN A 14 14.60 -6.88 -10.97
C ASN A 14 14.95 -7.19 -9.51
N GLY A 15 14.01 -7.04 -8.56
CA GLY A 15 14.20 -7.28 -7.14
C GLY A 15 14.71 -6.09 -6.33
N GLU A 16 15.00 -4.94 -6.96
CA GLU A 16 15.35 -3.71 -6.23
C GLU A 16 14.14 -3.14 -5.48
N PHE A 17 14.38 -2.36 -4.43
CA PHE A 17 13.30 -1.70 -3.71
C PHE A 17 12.64 -0.61 -4.55
N SER A 18 11.32 -0.51 -4.44
CA SER A 18 10.55 0.60 -4.98
C SER A 18 10.76 1.85 -4.14
N THR A 19 10.98 2.98 -4.81
CA THR A 19 11.06 4.31 -4.18
C THR A 19 9.68 4.93 -3.96
N ASP A 20 8.68 4.43 -4.68
CA ASP A 20 7.38 5.09 -4.83
C ASP A 20 6.25 4.33 -4.13
N TYR A 21 6.39 3.00 -3.99
CA TYR A 21 5.33 2.13 -3.54
C TYR A 21 5.78 1.20 -2.42
N CYS A 22 4.88 0.93 -1.47
CA CYS A 22 5.12 0.00 -0.37
C CYS A 22 4.76 -1.44 -0.74
N ILE A 23 5.15 -2.39 0.13
CA ILE A 23 4.86 -3.83 -0.02
C ILE A 23 3.37 -4.15 -0.19
N TYR A 24 2.48 -3.30 0.33
CA TYR A 24 1.03 -3.49 0.24
C TYR A 24 0.45 -3.01 -1.09
N CYS A 25 1.21 -2.24 -1.87
CA CYS A 25 0.76 -1.68 -3.14
C CYS A 25 1.43 -2.37 -4.32
N TYR A 26 2.74 -2.66 -4.24
CA TYR A 26 3.53 -3.06 -5.40
C TYR A 26 4.65 -4.03 -5.05
N MET A 27 4.70 -5.16 -5.75
CA MET A 27 5.71 -6.20 -5.53
C MET A 27 6.10 -6.86 -6.85
N GLN A 28 7.38 -7.18 -7.01
CA GLN A 28 7.92 -7.89 -8.16
C GLN A 28 7.55 -7.22 -9.50
N GLY A 29 7.56 -5.89 -9.55
CA GLY A 29 7.29 -5.17 -10.79
C GLY A 29 5.80 -4.97 -11.12
N ARG A 30 4.88 -5.30 -10.20
CA ARG A 30 3.43 -5.20 -10.45
C ARG A 30 2.66 -4.75 -9.22
N PHE A 31 1.53 -4.06 -9.46
CA PHE A 31 0.57 -3.80 -8.40
C PHE A 31 -0.02 -5.12 -7.89
N VAL A 32 -0.18 -5.23 -6.57
CA VAL A 32 -0.70 -6.46 -5.95
C VAL A 32 -2.20 -6.65 -6.21
N GLN A 33 -2.91 -5.55 -6.49
CA GLN A 33 -4.34 -5.54 -6.84
C GLN A 33 -4.56 -4.59 -8.04
N PRO A 34 -4.20 -5.00 -9.27
CA PRO A 34 -4.21 -4.12 -10.44
C PRO A 34 -5.61 -3.73 -10.91
N GLU A 35 -6.62 -4.55 -10.61
CA GLU A 35 -8.02 -4.30 -10.96
C GLU A 35 -8.77 -3.49 -9.90
N LEU A 36 -8.09 -3.13 -8.80
CA LEU A 36 -8.72 -2.41 -7.70
C LEU A 36 -9.15 -1.02 -8.15
N THR A 37 -10.45 -0.77 -8.12
CA THR A 37 -11.00 0.53 -8.46
C THR A 37 -10.77 1.52 -7.31
N PHE A 38 -10.85 2.80 -7.64
CA PHE A 38 -10.76 3.87 -6.62
C PHE A 38 -11.82 3.70 -5.52
N ALA A 39 -13.06 3.37 -5.90
CA ALA A 39 -14.16 3.19 -4.94
C ALA A 39 -13.87 2.06 -3.94
N GLU A 40 -13.33 0.94 -4.42
CA GLU A 40 -12.94 -0.18 -3.56
C GLU A 40 -11.76 0.19 -2.66
N MET A 41 -10.77 0.94 -3.17
CA MET A 41 -9.65 1.43 -2.35
C MET A 41 -10.12 2.36 -1.22
N VAL A 42 -11.08 3.25 -1.48
CA VAL A 42 -11.68 4.11 -0.46
C VAL A 42 -12.36 3.27 0.62
N GLU A 43 -13.11 2.23 0.24
CA GLU A 43 -13.78 1.36 1.21
C GLU A 43 -12.79 0.55 2.05
N ILE A 44 -11.68 0.08 1.47
CA ILE A 44 -10.59 -0.57 2.21
C ILE A 44 -10.00 0.40 3.24
N GLY A 45 -9.70 1.63 2.84
CA GLY A 45 -9.19 2.67 3.75
C GLY A 45 -10.17 2.98 4.87
N ARG A 46 -11.46 3.14 4.55
CA ARG A 46 -12.53 3.37 5.53
C ARG A 46 -12.62 2.25 6.56
N LYS A 47 -12.62 0.99 6.11
CA LYS A 47 -12.61 -0.18 7.00
C LYS A 47 -11.37 -0.20 7.90
N GLY A 48 -10.19 0.12 7.35
CA GLY A 48 -8.96 0.20 8.13
C GLY A 48 -9.03 1.24 9.25
N LEU A 49 -9.61 2.41 8.96
CA LEU A 49 -9.83 3.47 9.95
C LEU A 49 -10.87 3.09 11.01
N ASP A 50 -11.96 2.42 10.61
CA ASP A 50 -12.99 1.96 11.55
C ASP A 50 -12.50 0.84 12.47
N ASN A 51 -11.62 -0.04 11.96
CA ASN A 51 -11.08 -1.17 12.70
C ASN A 51 -9.91 -0.79 13.62
N ASN A 52 -9.32 0.39 13.42
CA ASN A 52 -8.28 0.90 14.30
C ASN A 52 -8.92 1.76 15.39
N SER A 53 -8.55 1.56 16.65
CA SER A 53 -9.05 2.34 17.81
C SER A 53 -8.51 3.78 17.84
N MET A 54 -8.41 4.42 16.68
CA MET A 54 -8.03 5.82 16.59
C MET A 54 -9.23 6.64 17.10
N PRO A 55 -9.02 7.62 18.00
CA PRO A 55 -10.12 8.43 18.51
C PRO A 55 -10.84 9.08 17.34
N LYS A 56 -12.13 8.79 17.18
CA LYS A 56 -12.99 9.53 16.26
C LYS A 56 -13.10 10.95 16.82
N MET A 57 -12.61 11.95 16.06
CA MET A 57 -12.74 13.37 16.39
C MET A 57 -14.20 13.79 16.41
#